data_AF-A0AAV5TIM4-F1
#
_entry.id   AF-A0AAV5TIM4-F1
#
_cell.length_a   1.000
_cell.length_b   1.000
_cell.length_c   1.000
_cell.angle_alpha   90.00
_cell.angle_beta   90.00
_cell.angle_gamma   90.00
#
_symmetry.space_group_name_H-M   'P 1'
#
loop_
_entity.id
_entity.type
_entity.pdbx_description
1 polymer ?
#
loop_
_entity_poly.entity_id
_entity_poly.type
_entity_poly.pdbx_seq_one_letter_code
_entity_poly.pdbx_strand_id
1 'polypeptide(L)'
;AHRLYWPFSVFLLNPFVIYVLVRRTNMSVDCKAAFLSHHIILIGFDLYNGLFYRMYPLGPLPIFVCTGILCTDGISPRLLITILSFWTIAMCVPYLVIMLRMQQKMIPHDSPFKLTMKAQVGILLFLCSTLVANIYGFGVWSTESPDKDRIL
;
A
#
# COMPACT_ATOMS: atom_id res chain seq x y z
N ALA A 1 11.01 -10.22 -15.79
CA ALA A 1 9.65 -9.62 -15.79
C ALA A 1 9.52 -8.38 -14.90
N HIS A 2 10.06 -8.35 -13.66
CA HIS A 2 9.84 -7.26 -12.68
C HIS A 2 10.29 -5.85 -13.10
N ARG A 3 11.30 -5.71 -13.98
CA ARG A 3 11.78 -4.40 -14.46
C ARG A 3 10.82 -3.69 -15.41
N LEU A 4 9.92 -4.43 -16.07
CA LEU A 4 9.00 -3.87 -17.06
C LEU A 4 7.65 -3.44 -16.44
N TYR A 5 7.27 -4.05 -15.32
CA TYR A 5 5.93 -3.87 -14.74
C TYR A 5 5.75 -2.50 -14.08
N TRP A 6 6.71 -2.05 -13.26
CA TRP A 6 6.57 -0.79 -12.53
C TRP A 6 6.45 0.45 -13.44
N PRO A 7 7.24 0.64 -14.52
CA PRO A 7 7.08 1.82 -15.37
C PRO A 7 5.76 1.76 -16.13
N PHE A 8 5.32 0.58 -16.56
CA PHE A 8 4.02 0.41 -17.21
C PHE A 8 2.87 0.74 -16.24
N SER A 9 2.94 0.28 -15.00
CA SER A 9 1.95 0.59 -13.96
C SER A 9 1.89 2.09 -13.69
N VAL A 10 3.04 2.73 -13.49
CA VAL A 10 3.15 4.16 -13.12
C VAL A 10 2.74 5.09 -14.25
N PHE A 11 3.19 4.84 -15.49
CA PHE A 11 3.01 5.79 -16.59
C PHE A 11 1.81 5.50 -17.48
N LEU A 12 1.36 4.24 -17.57
CA LEU A 12 0.26 3.86 -18.45
C LEU A 12 -0.99 3.49 -17.65
N LEU A 13 -0.91 2.50 -16.78
CA LEU A 13 -2.10 1.90 -16.17
C LEU A 13 -2.77 2.85 -15.16
N ASN A 14 -2.04 3.38 -14.19
CA ASN A 14 -2.62 4.25 -13.17
C ASN A 14 -3.15 5.58 -13.74
N PRO A 15 -2.43 6.32 -14.60
CA PRO A 15 -2.95 7.53 -15.22
C PRO A 15 -4.18 7.27 -16.10
N PHE A 16 -4.21 6.16 -16.82
CA PHE A 16 -5.37 5.76 -17.61
C PHE A 16 -6.59 5.48 -16.73
N VAL A 17 -6.43 4.74 -15.64
CA VAL A 17 -7.53 4.47 -14.71
C VAL A 17 -8.02 5.77 -14.04
N ILE A 18 -7.12 6.67 -13.64
CA ILE A 18 -7.47 8.00 -13.13
C ILE A 18 -8.28 8.78 -14.16
N TYR A 19 -7.85 8.79 -15.43
CA TYR A 19 -8.57 9.46 -16.50
C TYR A 19 -9.99 8.92 -16.67
N VAL A 20 -10.13 7.58 -16.72
CA VAL A 20 -11.44 6.91 -16.84
C VAL A 20 -12.33 7.23 -15.64
N LEU A 21 -11.79 7.14 -14.42
CA LEU A 21 -12.51 7.48 -13.20
C LEU A 21 -13.03 8.92 -13.25
N VAL A 22 -12.18 9.88 -13.58
CA VAL A 22 -12.55 11.30 -13.62
C VAL A 22 -13.61 11.57 -14.69
N ARG A 23 -13.43 11.07 -15.91
CA ARG A 23 -14.24 11.46 -17.08
C ARG A 23 -15.45 10.55 -17.39
N ARG A 24 -15.40 9.27 -17.05
CA ARG A 24 -16.38 8.28 -17.54
C ARG A 24 -17.26 7.68 -16.46
N THR A 25 -16.96 7.89 -15.17
CA THR A 25 -17.71 7.25 -14.08
C THR A 25 -18.71 8.17 -13.39
N ASN A 26 -19.94 7.68 -13.22
CA ASN A 26 -21.02 8.27 -12.42
C ASN A 26 -21.01 7.67 -10.99
N MET A 27 -19.86 7.69 -10.33
CA MET A 27 -19.75 7.27 -8.93
C MET A 27 -20.02 8.44 -7.97
N SER A 28 -20.51 8.13 -6.77
CA SER A 28 -20.60 9.10 -5.67
C SER A 28 -19.23 9.73 -5.38
N VAL A 29 -19.21 11.03 -5.10
CA VAL A 29 -17.98 11.83 -4.90
C VAL A 29 -17.04 11.18 -3.88
N ASP A 30 -17.56 10.66 -2.77
CA ASP A 30 -16.74 10.01 -1.72
C ASP A 30 -15.97 8.79 -2.24
N CYS A 31 -16.64 7.91 -3.00
CA CYS A 31 -15.99 6.75 -3.62
C CYS A 31 -14.97 7.20 -4.67
N LYS A 32 -15.31 8.21 -5.48
CA LYS A 32 -14.43 8.73 -6.52
C LYS A 32 -13.14 9.31 -5.94
N ALA A 33 -13.25 10.06 -4.84
CA ALA A 33 -12.11 10.60 -4.11
C ALA A 33 -11.23 9.49 -3.53
N ALA A 34 -11.84 8.44 -2.94
CA ALA A 34 -11.10 7.30 -2.41
C ALA A 34 -10.36 6.50 -3.50
N PHE A 35 -10.98 6.28 -4.67
CA PHE A 35 -10.30 5.64 -5.80
C PHE A 35 -9.16 6.50 -6.34
N LEU A 36 -9.38 7.81 -6.48
CA LEU A 36 -8.34 8.72 -6.96
C LEU A 36 -7.15 8.74 -6.00
N SER A 37 -7.40 8.87 -4.68
CA SER A 37 -6.34 8.85 -3.68
C SER A 37 -5.60 7.51 -3.66
N HIS A 38 -6.31 6.39 -3.82
CA HIS A 38 -5.70 5.08 -3.93
C HIS A 38 -4.71 4.99 -5.09
N HIS A 39 -5.09 5.43 -6.30
CA HIS A 39 -4.21 5.38 -7.47
C HIS A 39 -3.02 6.34 -7.37
N ILE A 40 -3.20 7.52 -6.78
CA ILE A 40 -2.08 8.45 -6.53
C ILE A 40 -1.06 7.81 -5.58
N ILE A 41 -1.52 7.21 -4.49
CA ILE A 41 -0.65 6.53 -3.53
C ILE A 41 -0.01 5.31 -4.16
N LEU A 42 -0.74 4.56 -5.00
CA LEU A 42 -0.22 3.39 -5.72
C LEU A 42 0.93 3.77 -6.67
N ILE A 43 0.83 4.91 -7.38
CA ILE A 43 1.94 5.44 -8.18
C ILE A 43 3.17 5.71 -7.29
N GLY A 44 2.97 6.36 -6.15
CA GLY A 44 4.04 6.63 -5.19
C GLY A 44 4.69 5.36 -4.64
N PHE A 45 3.87 4.37 -4.29
CA PHE A 45 4.31 3.05 -3.85
C PHE A 45 5.10 2.31 -4.94
N ASP A 46 4.60 2.28 -6.17
CA ASP A 46 5.28 1.61 -7.29
C ASP A 46 6.60 2.30 -7.65
N LEU A 47 6.69 3.63 -7.51
CA LEU A 47 7.95 4.36 -7.65
C LEU A 47 8.92 4.00 -6.52
N TYR A 48 8.47 4.03 -5.27
CA TYR A 48 9.29 3.68 -4.12
C TYR A 48 9.82 2.24 -4.20
N ASN A 49 8.94 1.29 -4.44
CA ASN A 49 9.29 -0.12 -4.48
C ASN A 49 9.99 -0.51 -5.80
N GLY A 50 9.62 0.08 -6.94
CA GLY A 50 10.18 -0.27 -8.25
C GLY A 50 11.55 0.34 -8.53
N LEU A 51 11.79 1.58 -8.07
CA LEU A 51 13.01 2.35 -8.37
C LEU A 51 13.92 2.51 -7.16
N PHE A 52 13.37 2.92 -6.01
CA PHE A 52 14.18 3.37 -4.88
C PHE A 52 14.64 2.22 -3.96
N TYR A 53 13.74 1.33 -3.55
CA TYR A 53 14.02 0.27 -2.59
C TYR A 53 14.24 -1.10 -3.25
N ARG A 54 13.38 -1.46 -4.22
CA ARG A 54 13.44 -2.73 -4.97
C ARG A 54 13.72 -3.94 -4.08
N MET A 55 12.70 -4.28 -3.31
CA MET A 55 12.69 -5.37 -2.36
C MET A 55 12.71 -6.75 -3.05
N TYR A 56 13.59 -7.63 -2.59
CA TYR A 56 13.63 -9.04 -2.95
C TYR A 56 13.53 -9.89 -1.68
N PRO A 57 12.37 -10.50 -1.40
CA PRO A 57 12.25 -11.44 -0.30
C PRO A 57 12.96 -12.76 -0.63
N LEU A 58 13.90 -13.17 0.21
CA LEU A 58 14.58 -14.46 0.10
C LEU A 58 13.76 -15.54 0.84
N GLY A 59 12.62 -15.90 0.26
CA GLY A 59 11.81 -17.01 0.80
C GLY A 59 12.61 -18.33 0.79
N PRO A 60 12.48 -19.18 1.82
CA PRO A 60 11.54 -19.13 2.94
C PRO A 60 12.01 -18.32 4.17
N LEU A 61 13.17 -17.66 4.10
CA LEU A 61 13.73 -16.91 5.22
C LEU A 61 13.09 -15.49 5.29
N PRO A 62 12.95 -14.90 6.49
CA PRO A 62 12.47 -13.53 6.65
C PRO A 62 13.56 -12.50 6.31
N ILE A 63 14.33 -12.73 5.25
CA ILE A 63 15.43 -11.88 4.82
C ILE A 63 14.96 -11.07 3.61
N PHE A 64 15.14 -9.76 3.69
CA PHE A 64 14.80 -8.83 2.63
C PHE A 64 16.06 -8.20 2.05
N VAL A 65 16.30 -8.44 0.77
CA VAL A 65 17.41 -7.84 0.03
C VAL A 65 16.92 -6.59 -0.70
N CYS A 66 17.71 -5.53 -0.63
CA CYS A 66 17.44 -4.23 -1.23
C CYS A 66 18.38 -4.04 -2.43
N THR A 67 17.86 -3.68 -3.60
CA THR A 67 18.68 -3.50 -4.83
C THR A 67 18.37 -2.21 -5.61
N GLY A 68 17.57 -1.32 -5.03
CA GLY A 68 17.24 -0.02 -5.60
C GLY A 68 18.29 1.06 -5.33
N ILE A 69 18.01 2.27 -5.79
CA ILE A 69 18.93 3.42 -5.73
C ILE A 69 19.25 3.84 -4.29
N LEU A 70 18.31 3.69 -3.34
CA LEU A 70 18.52 4.05 -1.94
C LEU A 70 19.20 2.94 -1.13
N CYS A 71 19.51 1.79 -1.73
CA CYS A 71 20.16 0.67 -1.07
C CYS A 71 21.69 0.83 -1.09
N THR A 72 22.17 1.94 -0.54
CA THR A 72 23.60 2.24 -0.40
C THR A 72 24.06 2.02 1.04
N ASP A 73 25.34 1.69 1.25
CA ASP A 73 25.90 1.40 2.58
C ASP A 73 25.74 2.53 3.62
N GLY A 74 25.51 3.77 3.17
CA GLY A 74 25.30 4.92 4.05
C GLY A 74 23.88 5.08 4.61
N ILE A 75 22.89 4.29 4.17
CA ILE A 75 21.49 4.43 4.59
C ILE A 75 21.07 3.23 5.44
N SER A 76 20.52 3.50 6.63
CA SER A 76 20.05 2.42 7.50
C SER A 76 18.93 1.59 6.83
N PRO A 77 19.08 0.25 6.70
CA PRO A 77 18.07 -0.65 6.15
C PRO A 77 16.75 -0.60 6.93
N ARG A 78 16.85 -0.36 8.26
CA ARG A 78 15.72 -0.13 9.16
C ARG A 78 14.86 1.06 8.73
N LEU A 79 15.47 2.17 8.34
CA LEU A 79 14.71 3.33 7.84
C LEU A 79 14.01 2.98 6.52
N LEU A 80 14.70 2.32 5.60
CA LEU A 80 14.16 1.95 4.30
C LEU A 80 12.95 0.99 4.41
N ILE A 81 13.04 -0.05 5.24
CA ILE A 81 11.92 -0.97 5.45
C ILE A 81 10.75 -0.31 6.18
N THR A 82 11.02 0.66 7.06
CA THR A 82 9.98 1.44 7.74
C THR A 82 9.24 2.34 6.75
N ILE A 83 9.95 3.00 5.84
CA ILE A 83 9.36 3.80 4.76
C ILE A 83 8.54 2.90 3.82
N LEU A 84 9.05 1.71 3.46
CA LEU A 84 8.28 0.75 2.67
C LEU A 84 6.98 0.34 3.38
N SER A 85 7.04 0.04 4.67
CA SER A 85 5.87 -0.32 5.47
C SER A 85 4.84 0.81 5.49
N PHE A 86 5.30 2.06 5.68
CA PHE A 86 4.44 3.24 5.58
C PHE A 86 3.70 3.32 4.24
N TRP A 87 4.39 3.17 3.12
CA TRP A 87 3.75 3.20 1.80
C TRP A 87 2.77 2.05 1.59
N THR A 88 3.12 0.84 2.05
CA THR A 88 2.26 -0.34 1.98
C THR A 88 0.95 -0.11 2.74
N ILE A 89 1.02 0.54 3.90
CA ILE A 89 -0.17 0.82 4.71
C ILE A 89 -0.96 1.99 4.12
N ALA A 90 -0.27 3.01 3.62
CA ALA A 90 -0.89 4.14 2.94
C ALA A 90 -1.73 3.69 1.73
N MET A 91 -1.28 2.68 0.95
CA MET A 91 -2.09 2.14 -0.16
C MET A 91 -3.26 1.27 0.33
N CYS A 92 -3.09 0.53 1.42
CA CYS A 92 -4.14 -0.33 1.98
C CYS A 92 -5.34 0.45 2.54
N VAL A 93 -5.11 1.62 3.16
CA VAL A 93 -6.18 2.39 3.80
C VAL A 93 -7.29 2.81 2.83
N PRO A 94 -6.99 3.50 1.70
CA PRO A 94 -8.01 3.81 0.69
C PRO A 94 -8.69 2.57 0.12
N TYR A 95 -7.95 1.47 -0.07
CA TYR A 95 -8.51 0.21 -0.56
C TYR A 95 -9.56 -0.37 0.41
N LEU A 96 -9.26 -0.38 1.71
CA LEU A 96 -10.21 -0.82 2.74
C LEU A 96 -11.47 0.06 2.77
N VAL A 97 -11.32 1.38 2.62
CA VAL A 97 -12.46 2.31 2.49
C VAL A 97 -13.32 1.94 1.30
N ILE A 98 -12.72 1.77 0.12
CA ILE A 98 -13.44 1.44 -1.11
C ILE A 98 -14.18 0.12 -0.95
N MET A 99 -13.50 -0.93 -0.48
CA MET A 99 -14.06 -2.25 -0.28
C MET A 99 -15.26 -2.21 0.66
N LEU A 100 -15.11 -1.59 1.83
CA LEU A 100 -16.20 -1.49 2.82
C LEU A 100 -17.40 -0.73 2.26
N ARG A 101 -17.16 0.39 1.56
CA ARG A 101 -18.24 1.20 0.96
C ARG A 101 -18.96 0.47 -0.15
N MET A 102 -18.22 -0.20 -1.02
CA MET A 102 -18.80 -0.95 -2.13
C MET A 102 -19.61 -2.15 -1.62
N GLN A 103 -19.08 -2.91 -0.66
CA GLN A 103 -19.79 -4.01 -0.02
C GLN A 103 -21.11 -3.53 0.62
N GLN A 104 -21.06 -2.43 1.38
CA GLN A 104 -22.26 -1.90 2.05
C GLN A 104 -23.30 -1.32 1.08
N LYS A 105 -22.90 -0.95 -0.13
CA LYS A 105 -23.81 -0.53 -1.21
C LYS A 105 -24.41 -1.70 -1.98
N MET A 106 -23.73 -2.85 -2.04
CA MET A 106 -24.24 -4.06 -2.69
C MET A 106 -25.25 -4.83 -1.80
N ILE A 107 -25.19 -4.64 -0.48
CA ILE A 107 -26.08 -5.32 0.46
C ILE A 107 -27.52 -4.75 0.38
N PRO A 108 -28.56 -5.61 0.28
CA PRO A 108 -29.96 -5.19 0.29
C PRO A 108 -30.33 -4.33 1.51
N HIS A 109 -31.30 -3.42 1.35
CA HIS A 109 -31.69 -2.48 2.40
C HIS A 109 -32.19 -3.14 3.69
N ASP A 110 -32.86 -4.29 3.59
CA ASP A 110 -33.46 -5.00 4.73
C ASP A 110 -32.52 -6.03 5.38
N SER A 111 -31.26 -6.11 4.92
CA SER A 111 -30.32 -7.08 5.46
C SER A 111 -29.84 -6.68 6.86
N PRO A 112 -29.81 -7.61 7.84
CA PRO A 112 -29.25 -7.35 9.16
C PRO A 112 -27.73 -7.06 9.14
N PHE A 113 -27.05 -7.34 8.03
CA PHE A 113 -25.61 -7.09 7.85
C PHE A 113 -25.30 -5.66 7.37
N LYS A 114 -26.31 -4.81 7.22
CA LYS A 114 -26.11 -3.41 6.84
C LYS A 114 -25.59 -2.61 8.03
N LEU A 115 -24.33 -2.19 7.93
CA LEU A 115 -23.66 -1.47 8.99
C LEU A 115 -24.01 0.02 8.93
N THR A 116 -24.24 0.60 10.10
CA THR A 116 -24.38 2.05 10.23
C THR A 116 -23.08 2.76 9.83
N MET A 117 -23.19 4.01 9.37
CA MET A 117 -22.03 4.85 9.04
C MET A 117 -21.01 4.91 10.17
N LYS A 118 -21.48 5.02 11.42
CA LYS A 118 -20.64 5.06 12.62
C LYS A 118 -19.90 3.75 12.84
N ALA A 119 -20.57 2.62 12.66
CA ALA A 119 -19.94 1.30 12.76
C ALA A 119 -18.89 1.09 11.66
N GLN A 120 -19.16 1.51 10.43
CA GLN A 120 -18.19 1.46 9.33
C GLN A 120 -16.93 2.28 9.63
N VAL A 121 -17.08 3.50 10.15
CA VAL A 121 -15.96 4.34 10.57
C VAL A 121 -15.19 3.70 11.73
N GLY A 122 -15.89 3.12 12.71
CA GLY A 122 -15.26 2.42 13.83
C GLY A 122 -14.40 1.23 13.38
N ILE A 123 -14.92 0.39 12.48
CA ILE A 123 -14.18 -0.74 11.90
C ILE A 123 -12.95 -0.24 11.14
N LEU A 124 -13.12 0.79 10.31
CA LEU A 124 -12.01 1.34 9.55
C LEU A 124 -10.91 1.91 10.45
N LEU A 125 -11.27 2.64 11.51
CA LEU A 125 -10.30 3.18 12.47
C LEU A 125 -9.52 2.05 13.18
N PHE A 126 -10.20 0.98 13.57
CA PHE A 126 -9.57 -0.20 14.18
C PHE A 126 -8.61 -0.93 13.22
N LEU A 127 -8.99 -1.09 11.96
CA LEU A 127 -8.12 -1.68 10.94
C LEU A 127 -6.91 -0.76 10.67
N CYS A 128 -7.14 0.55 10.54
CA CYS A 128 -6.07 1.52 10.34
C CYS A 128 -5.09 1.55 11.52
N SER A 129 -5.55 1.49 12.78
CA SER A 129 -4.66 1.47 13.94
C SER A 129 -3.83 0.19 13.98
N THR A 130 -4.43 -0.95 13.66
CA THR A 130 -3.73 -2.24 13.55
C THR A 130 -2.66 -2.19 12.47
N LEU A 131 -2.97 -1.62 11.31
CA LEU A 131 -2.01 -1.42 10.23
C LEU A 131 -0.87 -0.49 10.67
N VAL A 132 -1.15 0.67 11.25
CA VAL A 132 -0.13 1.61 11.73
C VAL A 132 0.79 0.98 12.79
N ALA A 133 0.27 0.09 13.64
CA ALA A 133 1.09 -0.67 14.58
C ALA A 133 2.17 -1.53 13.87
N ASN A 134 1.93 -1.98 12.63
CA ASN A 134 2.96 -2.66 11.84
C ASN A 134 4.10 -1.71 11.43
N ILE A 135 3.83 -0.44 11.10
CA ILE A 135 4.89 0.56 10.82
C ILE A 135 5.81 0.68 12.02
N TYR A 136 5.20 0.86 13.20
CA TYR A 136 5.95 0.92 14.45
C TYR A 136 6.76 -0.35 14.67
N GLY A 137 6.16 -1.52 14.40
CA GLY A 137 6.84 -2.79 14.57
C GLY A 137 8.07 -2.96 13.68
N PHE A 138 7.97 -2.63 12.40
CA PHE A 138 9.14 -2.57 11.52
C PHE A 138 10.14 -1.51 11.99
N GLY A 139 9.64 -0.35 12.41
CA GLY A 139 10.46 0.76 12.90
C GLY A 139 11.20 0.47 14.18
N VAL A 140 10.79 -0.48 15.02
CA VAL A 140 11.42 -0.80 16.31
C VAL A 140 12.19 -2.11 16.29
N TRP A 141 11.60 -3.17 15.70
CA TRP A 141 12.13 -4.53 15.76
C TRP A 141 12.88 -4.97 14.51
N SER A 142 12.90 -4.21 13.42
CA SER A 142 13.78 -4.56 12.29
C SER A 142 15.25 -4.28 12.66
N THR A 143 16.08 -5.29 12.45
CA THR A 143 17.52 -5.25 12.71
C THR A 143 18.28 -5.72 11.49
N GLU A 144 19.51 -5.24 11.32
CA GLU A 144 20.42 -5.81 10.33
C GLU A 144 20.83 -7.23 10.76
N SER A 145 20.99 -8.12 9.78
CA SER A 145 21.56 -9.44 10.03
C SER A 145 23.05 -9.32 10.35
N PRO A 146 23.56 -9.96 11.42
CA PRO A 146 24.99 -9.98 11.71
C PRO A 146 25.80 -10.67 10.61
N ASP A 147 25.18 -11.56 9.83
CA ASP A 147 25.81 -12.32 8.74
C ASP A 147 25.60 -11.66 7.36
N LYS A 148 25.28 -10.36 7.29
CA LYS A 148 24.93 -9.70 6.01
C LYS A 148 26.00 -9.88 4.93
N ASP A 149 27.28 -9.82 5.30
CA ASP A 149 28.43 -9.91 4.38
C ASP A 149 28.70 -11.35 3.92
N ARG A 150 28.05 -12.34 4.54
CA ARG A 150 28.18 -13.76 4.20
C ARG A 150 27.01 -14.28 3.36
N ILE A 151 25.86 -13.60 3.43
CA ILE A 151 24.62 -13.98 2.74
C ILE A 151 24.55 -13.39 1.32
N LEU A 152 25.26 -12.28 1.07
CA LEU A 152 25.38 -11.59 -0.22
C LEU A 152 26.73 -11.86 -0.88
#